data_AF-A0A015J7S0-F1
#
_entry.id   AF-A0A015J7S0-F1
#
_cell.length_a   1.000
_cell.length_b   1.000
_cell.length_c   1.000
_cell.angle_alpha   90.00
_cell.angle_beta   90.00
_cell.angle_gamma   90.00
#
_symmetry.space_group_name_H-M   'P 1'
#
loop_
_entity.id
_entity.type
_entity.pdbx_description
1 polymer ?
#
loop_
_entity_poly.entity_id
_entity_poly.type
_entity_poly.pdbx_seq_one_letter_code
_entity_poly.pdbx_strand_id
1 'polypeptide(L)'
;MGFAQNLVQCESALQVNKKNRKRKSGDAFGEDFDYIYGIVTTASDWYFILFASDGISSTSKDPINIRFTESALKEGSEEEKDLRKNVKQVMEVIVGLLKDRLEGVDEEPDRKRDMQSEIDLLKQRITELRKKLAEVEARNVEIEARNAELMKQMIEENNRRDARIEKLERG
;
A
#
# COMPACT_ATOMS: atom_id res chain seq x y z
N MET A 1 -23.33 29.22 -17.56
CA MET A 1 -23.07 28.56 -16.25
C MET A 1 -22.46 29.62 -15.35
N GLY A 2 -23.11 29.95 -14.24
CA GLY A 2 -22.63 30.99 -13.32
C GLY A 2 -21.76 30.44 -12.19
N PHE A 3 -20.97 31.30 -11.56
CA PHE A 3 -20.07 30.93 -10.45
C PHE A 3 -20.81 30.20 -9.30
N ALA A 4 -21.98 30.70 -8.91
CA ALA A 4 -22.82 30.08 -7.88
C ALA A 4 -23.32 28.68 -8.26
N GLN A 5 -23.62 28.45 -9.54
CA GLN A 5 -24.06 27.14 -10.02
C GLN A 5 -22.94 26.11 -9.93
N ASN A 6 -21.71 26.50 -10.30
CA ASN A 6 -20.53 25.64 -10.17
C ASN A 6 -20.27 25.30 -8.69
N LEU A 7 -20.49 26.25 -7.78
CA LEU A 7 -20.33 26.04 -6.34
C LEU A 7 -21.32 25.00 -5.80
N VAL A 8 -22.60 25.10 -6.17
CA VAL A 8 -23.65 24.14 -5.80
C VAL A 8 -23.36 22.73 -6.35
N GLN A 9 -22.78 22.64 -7.55
CA GLN A 9 -22.35 21.36 -8.12
C GLN A 9 -21.24 20.71 -7.30
N CYS A 10 -20.24 21.48 -6.85
CA CYS A 10 -19.19 20.97 -5.99
C CYS A 10 -19.72 20.49 -4.64
N GLU A 11 -20.63 21.25 -4.01
CA GLU A 11 -21.28 20.83 -2.75
C GLU A 11 -22.03 19.51 -2.93
N SER A 12 -22.80 19.39 -4.01
CA SER A 12 -23.51 18.15 -4.35
C SER A 12 -22.55 16.96 -4.53
N ALA A 13 -21.40 17.18 -5.17
CA ALA A 13 -20.36 16.17 -5.33
C ALA A 13 -19.75 15.72 -3.98
N LEU A 14 -19.51 16.65 -3.05
CA LEU A 14 -19.03 16.33 -1.70
C LEU A 14 -20.02 15.41 -0.97
N GLN A 15 -21.32 15.72 -1.04
CA GLN A 15 -22.37 14.92 -0.41
C GLN A 15 -22.48 13.52 -1.01
N VAL A 16 -22.43 13.40 -2.33
CA VAL A 16 -22.43 12.10 -3.03
C VAL A 16 -21.20 11.28 -2.64
N ASN A 17 -20.01 11.89 -2.56
CA ASN A 17 -18.78 11.23 -2.14
C ASN A 17 -18.87 10.73 -0.70
N LYS A 18 -19.41 11.53 0.23
CA LYS A 18 -19.67 11.11 1.62
C LYS A 18 -20.63 9.91 1.68
N LYS A 19 -21.72 9.94 0.90
CA LYS A 19 -22.70 8.84 0.84
C LYS A 19 -22.13 7.55 0.27
N ASN A 20 -21.28 7.65 -0.77
CA ASN A 20 -20.62 6.50 -1.37
C ASN A 20 -19.57 5.88 -0.45
N ARG A 21 -18.85 6.69 0.34
CA ARG A 21 -17.92 6.21 1.38
C ARG A 21 -18.63 5.41 2.48
N LYS A 22 -19.75 5.91 3.01
CA LYS A 22 -20.55 5.20 4.03
C LYS A 22 -21.05 3.81 3.60
N ARG A 23 -21.13 3.55 2.28
CA ARG A 23 -21.57 2.26 1.72
C ARG A 23 -20.44 1.26 1.49
N LYS A 24 -19.17 1.70 1.57
CA LYS A 24 -17.96 0.89 1.33
C LYS A 24 -17.18 0.59 2.60
N SER A 25 -17.82 0.59 3.77
CA SER A 25 -17.18 0.48 5.11
C SER A 25 -16.46 -0.85 5.41
N GLY A 26 -16.06 -1.61 4.39
CA GLY A 26 -15.19 -2.78 4.48
C GLY A 26 -13.83 -2.61 3.78
N ASP A 27 -13.58 -1.51 3.06
CA ASP A 27 -12.27 -1.24 2.45
C ASP A 27 -11.37 -0.49 3.44
N ALA A 28 -10.23 -1.09 3.77
CA ALA A 28 -9.20 -0.58 4.67
C ALA A 28 -8.49 0.71 4.19
N PHE A 29 -8.96 1.30 3.08
CA PHE A 29 -8.37 2.43 2.36
C PHE A 29 -9.36 3.58 2.12
N GLY A 30 -10.45 3.64 2.89
CA GLY A 30 -11.41 4.74 2.80
C GLY A 30 -10.76 6.07 3.19
N GLU A 31 -10.23 6.81 2.21
CA GLU A 31 -9.68 8.14 2.42
C GLU A 31 -10.67 9.02 3.20
N ASP A 32 -10.26 9.39 4.41
CA ASP A 32 -11.06 10.04 5.46
C ASP A 32 -11.11 11.57 5.30
N PHE A 33 -10.91 12.06 4.07
CA PHE A 33 -10.91 13.51 3.84
C PHE A 33 -12.34 14.04 3.83
N ASP A 34 -12.71 14.81 4.83
CA ASP A 34 -14.03 15.44 4.94
C ASP A 34 -14.22 16.63 3.97
N TYR A 35 -13.31 16.77 3.01
CA TYR A 35 -13.22 17.86 2.05
C TYR A 35 -12.93 17.41 0.61
N ILE A 36 -13.22 18.28 -0.36
CA ILE A 36 -12.85 18.14 -1.76
C ILE A 36 -12.15 19.41 -2.26
N TYR A 37 -11.20 19.23 -3.19
CA TYR A 37 -10.70 20.33 -4.00
C TYR A 37 -11.56 20.49 -5.26
N GLY A 38 -11.85 21.74 -5.63
CA GLY A 38 -12.63 22.10 -6.80
C GLY A 38 -11.96 23.21 -7.60
N ILE A 39 -12.27 23.26 -8.90
CA ILE A 39 -11.88 24.34 -9.79
C ILE A 39 -13.16 24.98 -10.31
N VAL A 40 -13.31 26.28 -10.08
CA VAL A 40 -14.42 27.08 -10.62
C VAL A 40 -13.85 28.08 -11.61
N THR A 41 -14.43 28.15 -12.81
CA THR A 41 -13.94 29.05 -13.86
C THR A 41 -15.01 30.05 -14.30
N THR A 42 -14.60 31.30 -14.54
CA THR A 42 -15.42 32.36 -15.15
C THR A 42 -14.86 32.74 -16.51
N ALA A 43 -14.73 31.72 -17.38
CA ALA A 43 -14.07 31.76 -18.69
C ALA A 43 -12.57 32.09 -18.65
N SER A 44 -12.20 33.28 -18.15
CA SER A 44 -10.80 33.73 -18.03
C SER A 44 -10.20 33.46 -16.66
N ASP A 45 -10.98 33.53 -15.58
CA ASP A 45 -10.43 33.40 -14.23
C ASP A 45 -10.70 32.02 -13.65
N TRP A 46 -9.67 31.43 -13.06
CA TRP A 46 -9.68 30.10 -12.46
C TRP A 46 -9.50 30.23 -10.95
N TYR A 47 -10.49 29.74 -10.21
CA TYR A 47 -10.55 29.75 -8.76
C TYR A 47 -10.33 28.33 -8.27
N PHE A 48 -9.29 28.13 -7.47
CA PHE A 48 -9.02 26.87 -6.81
C PHE A 48 -9.60 26.94 -5.40
N ILE A 49 -10.55 26.05 -5.12
CA ILE A 49 -11.34 26.10 -3.89
C ILE A 49 -11.28 24.78 -3.16
N LEU A 50 -11.30 24.87 -1.84
CA LEU A 50 -11.43 23.78 -0.91
C LEU A 50 -12.85 23.84 -0.34
N PHE A 51 -13.60 22.76 -0.49
CA PHE A 51 -14.89 22.57 0.16
C PHE A 51 -14.74 21.59 1.30
N ALA A 52 -14.98 22.04 2.51
CA ALA A 52 -15.00 21.22 3.71
C ALA A 52 -16.35 21.35 4.42
N SER A 53 -16.54 20.58 5.49
CA SER A 53 -17.77 20.60 6.29
C SER A 53 -18.04 21.96 6.96
N ASP A 54 -17.00 22.77 7.19
CA ASP A 54 -17.03 24.07 7.87
C ASP A 54 -17.11 25.26 6.90
N GLY A 55 -16.98 25.03 5.59
CA GLY A 55 -17.20 26.06 4.58
C GLY A 55 -16.37 25.89 3.32
N ILE A 56 -16.32 26.98 2.56
CA ILE A 56 -15.57 27.09 1.31
C ILE A 56 -14.41 28.06 1.53
N SER A 57 -13.20 27.63 1.21
CA SER A 57 -12.03 28.50 1.20
C SER A 57 -11.34 28.48 -0.15
N SER A 58 -10.70 29.59 -0.52
CA SER A 58 -9.83 29.63 -1.69
C SER A 58 -8.46 29.08 -1.33
N THR A 59 -7.86 28.25 -2.17
CA THR A 59 -6.48 27.76 -1.98
C THR A 59 -5.46 28.77 -2.53
N SER A 60 -5.88 29.69 -3.41
CA SER A 60 -5.08 30.82 -3.87
C SER A 60 -5.67 32.15 -3.40
N LYS A 61 -4.83 33.16 -3.16
CA LYS A 61 -5.27 34.49 -2.73
C LYS A 61 -6.02 35.25 -3.84
N ASP A 62 -5.52 35.09 -5.07
CA ASP A 62 -6.06 35.69 -6.28
C ASP A 62 -6.38 34.58 -7.30
N PRO A 63 -7.40 34.76 -8.16
CA PRO A 63 -7.67 33.82 -9.23
C PRO A 63 -6.56 33.85 -10.29
N ILE A 64 -6.32 32.71 -10.93
CA ILE A 64 -5.35 32.62 -12.03
C ILE A 64 -6.06 32.94 -13.35
N ASN A 65 -5.54 33.90 -14.10
CA ASN A 65 -6.12 34.30 -15.38
C ASN A 65 -5.54 33.47 -16.54
N ILE A 66 -6.37 32.67 -17.19
CA ILE A 66 -6.07 31.94 -18.43
C ILE A 66 -6.86 32.59 -19.55
N ARG A 67 -6.40 33.77 -19.97
CA ARG A 67 -6.97 34.45 -21.14
C ARG A 67 -6.25 34.00 -22.40
N PHE A 68 -7.03 33.45 -23.33
CA PHE A 68 -6.56 33.16 -24.67
C PHE A 68 -6.93 34.31 -25.61
N THR A 69 -5.92 34.88 -26.29
CA THR A 69 -6.09 35.89 -27.33
C THR A 69 -5.49 35.39 -28.64
N GLU A 70 -5.98 35.90 -29.77
CA GLU A 70 -5.42 35.55 -31.08
C GLU A 70 -3.93 35.91 -31.19
N SER A 71 -3.48 36.96 -30.51
CA SER A 71 -2.06 37.34 -30.46
C SER A 71 -1.17 36.26 -29.83
N ALA A 72 -1.69 35.46 -28.90
CA ALA A 72 -0.96 34.36 -28.28
C ALA A 72 -0.65 33.19 -29.25
N LEU A 73 -1.23 33.19 -30.46
CA LEU A 73 -0.88 32.24 -31.52
C LEU A 73 0.46 32.57 -32.20
N LYS A 74 0.98 33.78 -32.01
CA LYS A 74 2.26 34.20 -32.59
C LYS A 74 3.41 33.75 -31.68
N GLU A 75 4.28 32.91 -32.23
CA GLU A 75 5.45 32.42 -31.52
C GLU A 75 6.35 33.58 -31.07
N GLY A 76 6.72 33.59 -29.80
CA GLY A 76 7.56 34.61 -29.18
C GLY A 76 6.83 35.89 -28.76
N SER A 77 5.51 35.97 -28.96
CA SER A 77 4.69 37.10 -28.49
C SER A 77 4.66 37.19 -26.95
N GLU A 78 4.40 38.38 -26.43
CA GLU A 78 4.26 38.57 -24.99
C GLU A 78 3.00 37.86 -24.45
N GLU A 79 1.92 37.81 -25.24
CA GLU A 79 0.70 37.12 -24.87
C GLU A 79 0.86 35.59 -24.84
N GLU A 80 1.68 35.01 -25.72
CA GLU A 80 2.03 33.60 -25.64
C GLU A 80 2.83 33.30 -24.36
N LYS A 81 3.82 34.15 -24.03
CA LYS A 81 4.64 33.99 -22.82
C LYS A 81 3.79 34.11 -21.56
N ASP A 82 2.89 35.09 -21.50
CA ASP A 82 1.99 35.27 -20.37
C ASP A 82 1.03 34.07 -20.22
N LEU A 83 0.45 33.60 -21.32
CA LEU A 83 -0.38 32.40 -21.32
C LEU A 83 0.38 31.17 -20.81
N ARG A 84 1.60 30.91 -21.31
CA ARG A 84 2.45 29.80 -20.84
C ARG A 84 2.76 29.91 -19.36
N LYS A 85 3.05 31.12 -18.87
CA LYS A 85 3.31 31.38 -17.45
C LYS A 85 2.09 31.05 -16.60
N ASN A 86 0.91 31.53 -16.98
CA ASN A 86 -0.31 31.31 -16.19
C ASN A 86 -0.75 29.84 -16.24
N VAL A 87 -0.61 29.16 -17.39
CA VAL A 87 -0.83 27.71 -17.50
C VAL A 87 0.13 26.93 -16.60
N LYS A 88 1.41 27.32 -16.57
CA LYS A 88 2.38 26.70 -15.67
C LYS A 88 1.96 26.85 -14.20
N GLN A 89 1.51 28.04 -13.79
CA GLN A 89 1.02 28.26 -12.43
C GLN A 89 -0.20 27.39 -12.10
N VAL A 90 -1.15 27.23 -13.03
CA VAL A 90 -2.29 26.31 -12.87
C VAL A 90 -1.80 24.88 -12.63
N MET A 91 -0.84 24.40 -13.43
CA MET A 91 -0.29 23.06 -13.27
C MET A 91 0.45 22.89 -11.94
N GLU A 92 1.19 23.91 -11.49
CA GLU A 92 1.86 23.89 -10.18
C GLU A 92 0.85 23.79 -9.02
N VAL A 93 -0.27 24.53 -9.09
CA VAL A 93 -1.35 24.42 -8.10
C VAL A 93 -1.97 23.03 -8.11
N ILE A 94 -2.32 22.49 -9.28
CA ILE A 94 -2.90 21.13 -9.39
C ILE A 94 -1.95 20.08 -8.81
N VAL A 95 -0.65 20.15 -9.15
CA VAL A 95 0.36 19.23 -8.59
C VAL A 95 0.45 19.38 -7.07
N GLY A 96 0.41 20.60 -6.53
CA GLY A 96 0.39 20.85 -5.09
C GLY A 96 -0.81 20.21 -4.39
N LEU A 97 -2.02 20.38 -4.95
CA LEU A 97 -3.25 19.79 -4.41
C LEU A 97 -3.24 18.24 -4.47
N LEU A 98 -2.64 17.67 -5.50
CA LEU A 98 -2.47 16.22 -5.62
C LEU A 98 -1.46 15.68 -4.61
N LYS A 99 -0.36 16.40 -4.38
CA LYS A 99 0.64 16.04 -3.36
C LYS A 99 0.07 16.12 -1.95
N ASP A 100 -0.66 17.19 -1.63
CA ASP A 100 -1.36 17.33 -0.33
C ASP A 100 -2.25 16.11 -0.05
N ARG A 101 -3.01 15.67 -1.06
CA ARG A 101 -3.85 14.47 -0.93
C ARG A 101 -3.05 13.18 -0.75
N LEU A 102 -1.87 13.08 -1.35
CA LEU A 102 -1.00 11.90 -1.25
C LEU A 102 -0.22 11.88 0.09
N GLU A 103 0.24 13.03 0.56
CA GLU A 103 0.96 13.20 1.83
C GLU A 103 0.02 13.06 3.04
N GLY A 104 -1.27 13.39 2.90
CA GLY A 104 -2.30 13.04 3.88
C GLY A 104 -2.57 11.53 4.02
N VAL A 105 -1.93 10.69 3.20
CA VAL A 105 -1.90 9.22 3.31
C VAL A 105 -0.61 8.77 4.00
N ASP A 106 -0.03 9.59 4.87
CA ASP A 106 0.91 9.05 5.85
C ASP A 106 0.14 8.05 6.72
N GLU A 107 0.45 6.77 6.54
CA GLU A 107 -0.02 5.67 7.37
C GLU A 107 0.10 6.07 8.84
N GLU A 108 -1.05 6.20 9.50
CA GLU A 108 -1.18 6.59 10.90
C GLU A 108 -0.05 5.94 11.74
N PRO A 109 0.80 6.72 12.45
CA PRO A 109 2.08 6.25 12.99
C PRO A 109 1.94 5.11 14.02
N ASP A 110 0.74 4.92 14.57
CA ASP A 110 0.41 3.83 15.47
C ASP A 110 0.24 2.50 14.72
N ARG A 111 -0.38 2.50 13.53
CA ARG A 111 -0.54 1.30 12.69
C ARG A 111 0.81 0.77 12.22
N LYS A 112 1.74 1.68 11.90
CA LYS A 112 3.11 1.32 11.51
C LYS A 112 3.89 0.66 12.65
N ARG A 113 3.69 1.12 13.90
CA ARG A 113 4.29 0.51 15.09
C ARG A 113 3.71 -0.86 15.42
N ASP A 114 2.40 -1.02 15.29
CA ASP A 114 1.74 -2.31 15.53
C ASP A 114 2.18 -3.35 14.50
N MET A 115 2.18 -2.98 13.22
CA MET A 115 2.63 -3.86 12.14
C MET A 115 4.12 -4.21 12.28
N GLN A 116 4.96 -3.26 12.69
CA GLN A 116 6.37 -3.51 12.96
C GLN A 116 6.58 -4.48 14.13
N SER A 117 5.78 -4.35 15.19
CA SER A 117 5.83 -5.26 16.34
C SER A 117 5.43 -6.68 15.97
N GLU A 118 4.41 -6.85 15.13
CA GLU A 118 3.97 -8.15 14.62
C GLU A 118 5.02 -8.79 13.70
N ILE A 119 5.65 -8.01 12.83
CA ILE A 119 6.79 -8.44 12.01
C ILE A 119 7.93 -8.98 12.87
N ASP A 120 8.26 -8.29 13.97
CA ASP A 120 9.37 -8.68 14.83
C ASP A 120 9.04 -9.94 15.65
N LEU A 121 7.78 -10.10 16.09
CA LEU A 121 7.27 -11.36 16.67
C LEU A 121 7.36 -12.53 15.67
N LEU A 122 6.95 -12.32 14.42
CA LEU A 122 7.02 -13.35 13.37
C LEU A 122 8.47 -13.75 13.06
N LYS A 123 9.41 -12.80 13.03
CA LYS A 123 10.85 -13.10 12.88
C LYS A 123 11.40 -13.94 14.03
N GLN A 124 11.00 -13.63 15.27
CA GLN A 124 11.37 -14.45 16.42
C GLN A 124 10.81 -15.87 16.29
N ARG A 125 9.54 -16.01 15.90
CA ARG A 125 8.90 -17.31 15.69
C ARG A 125 9.58 -18.14 14.59
N ILE A 126 9.96 -17.51 13.48
CA ILE A 126 10.70 -18.16 12.39
C ILE A 126 12.06 -18.68 12.89
N THR A 127 12.76 -17.89 13.68
CA THR A 127 14.06 -18.30 14.26
C THR A 127 13.90 -19.50 15.19
N GLU A 128 12.86 -19.49 16.05
CA GLU A 128 12.57 -20.61 16.96
C GLU A 128 12.20 -21.89 16.20
N LEU A 129 11.37 -21.78 15.16
CA LEU A 129 10.98 -22.91 14.31
C LEU A 129 12.19 -23.50 13.55
N ARG A 130 13.09 -22.65 13.03
CA ARG A 130 14.34 -23.12 12.40
C ARG A 130 15.21 -23.91 13.36
N LYS A 131 15.33 -23.47 14.62
CA LYS A 131 16.07 -24.21 15.64
C LYS A 131 15.44 -25.57 15.93
N LYS A 132 14.11 -25.61 16.12
CA LYS A 132 13.38 -26.88 16.35
C LYS A 132 13.50 -27.83 15.17
N LEU A 133 13.50 -27.31 13.94
CA LEU A 133 13.71 -28.11 12.74
C LEU A 133 15.09 -28.78 12.74
N ALA A 134 16.16 -28.04 13.03
CA ALA A 134 17.51 -28.58 13.12
C ALA A 134 17.65 -29.67 14.20
N GLU A 135 17.00 -29.49 15.36
CA GLU A 135 16.97 -30.52 16.41
C GLU A 135 16.25 -31.80 15.98
N VAL A 136 15.14 -31.68 15.23
CA VAL A 136 14.40 -32.83 14.70
C VAL A 136 15.22 -33.56 13.63
N GLU A 137 15.86 -32.83 12.71
CA GLU A 137 16.73 -33.40 11.69
C GLU A 137 17.88 -34.19 12.32
N ALA A 138 18.53 -33.65 13.37
CA ALA A 138 19.59 -34.35 14.08
C ALA A 138 19.11 -35.66 14.74
N ARG A 139 17.93 -35.64 15.39
CA ARG A 139 17.34 -36.86 15.98
C ARG A 139 16.98 -37.90 14.92
N ASN A 140 16.54 -37.46 13.74
CA ASN A 140 16.20 -38.37 12.65
C ASN A 140 17.44 -39.13 12.16
N VAL A 141 18.56 -38.44 11.98
CA VAL A 141 19.85 -39.07 11.61
C VAL A 141 20.28 -40.10 12.66
N GLU A 142 20.14 -39.80 13.95
CA GLU A 142 20.50 -40.75 15.02
C GLU A 142 19.61 -42.00 15.01
N ILE A 143 18.30 -41.84 14.79
CA ILE A 143 17.37 -42.96 14.67
C ILE A 143 17.69 -43.81 13.45
N GLU A 144 17.99 -43.19 12.29
CA GLU A 144 18.40 -43.91 11.09
C GLU A 144 19.67 -44.74 11.33
N ALA A 145 20.66 -44.18 12.05
CA ALA A 145 21.88 -44.89 12.42
C ALA A 145 21.59 -46.09 13.35
N ARG A 146 20.74 -45.90 14.38
CA ARG A 146 20.33 -46.98 15.29
C ARG A 146 19.57 -48.09 14.56
N ASN A 147 18.69 -47.72 13.62
CA ASN A 147 17.94 -48.66 12.80
C ASN A 147 18.87 -49.53 11.95
N ALA A 148 19.91 -48.94 11.35
CA ALA A 148 20.91 -49.68 10.58
C ALA A 148 21.73 -50.64 11.46
N GLU A 149 22.10 -50.23 12.67
CA GLU A 149 22.86 -51.07 13.59
C GLU A 149 22.04 -52.25 14.12
N LEU A 150 20.77 -52.03 14.47
CA LEU A 150 19.86 -53.09 14.87
C LEU A 150 19.65 -54.12 13.75
N MET A 151 19.53 -53.66 12.50
CA MET A 151 19.43 -54.55 11.34
C MET A 151 20.68 -55.43 11.19
N LYS A 152 21.88 -54.86 11.38
CA LYS A 152 23.14 -55.60 11.35
C LYS A 152 23.23 -56.65 12.47
N GLN A 153 22.82 -56.29 13.69
CA GLN A 153 22.78 -57.22 14.82
C GLN A 153 21.81 -58.39 14.56
N MET A 154 20.64 -58.12 14.00
CA MET A 154 19.65 -59.15 13.68
C MET A 154 20.16 -60.14 12.62
N ILE A 155 20.86 -59.67 11.57
CA ILE A 155 21.47 -60.53 10.55
C ILE A 155 22.54 -61.43 11.17
N GLU A 156 23.43 -60.87 11.97
CA GLU A 156 24.52 -61.62 12.64
C GLU A 156 23.95 -62.67 13.61
N GLU A 157 22.90 -62.34 14.35
CA GLU A 157 22.26 -63.25 15.30
C GLU A 157 21.53 -64.40 14.59
N ASN A 158 20.84 -64.12 13.47
CA ASN A 158 20.25 -65.15 12.61
C ASN A 158 21.33 -66.08 12.04
N ASN A 159 22.42 -65.55 11.48
CA ASN A 159 23.54 -66.35 10.99
C ASN A 159 24.12 -67.28 12.08
N ARG A 160 24.22 -66.80 13.33
CA ARG A 160 24.66 -67.63 14.46
C ARG A 160 23.65 -68.71 14.83
N ARG A 161 22.35 -68.42 14.76
CA ARG A 161 21.28 -69.41 15.00
C ARG A 161 21.32 -70.49 13.93
N ASP A 162 21.43 -70.12 12.66
CA ASP A 162 21.50 -71.05 11.52
C ASP A 162 22.72 -71.98 11.65
N ALA A 163 23.90 -71.44 12.00
CA ALA A 163 25.10 -72.25 12.23
C ALA A 163 24.97 -73.20 13.43
N ARG A 164 24.16 -72.87 14.44
CA ARG A 164 23.86 -73.77 15.57
C ARG A 164 22.89 -74.89 15.16
N ILE A 165 21.89 -74.56 14.34
CA ILE A 165 20.94 -75.53 13.77
C ILE A 165 21.70 -76.56 12.92
N GLU A 166 22.56 -76.13 11.98
CA GLU A 166 23.36 -77.05 11.16
C GLU A 166 24.23 -78.01 11.97
N LYS A 167 24.78 -77.57 13.11
CA LYS A 167 25.59 -78.43 13.99
C LYS A 167 24.75 -79.47 14.71
N LEU A 168 23.50 -79.15 15.07
CA LEU A 168 22.58 -80.08 15.71
C LEU A 168 22.03 -81.12 14.72
N GLU A 169 21.90 -80.76 13.43
CA GLU A 169 21.43 -81.69 12.38
C GLU A 169 22.50 -82.67 11.89
N ARG A 170 23.78 -82.40 12.13
CA ARG A 170 24.92 -83.26 11.71
C ARG A 170 25.41 -84.25 12.79
N GLY A 171 24.88 -84.19 14.00
CA GLY A 171 25.20 -85.10 15.12
C GLY A 171 24.08 -86.10 15.36
#